data_AF-A0A485NZ51-F1
#
_entry.id   AF-A0A485NZ51-F1
#
_cell.length_a   1.000
_cell.length_b   1.000
_cell.length_c   1.000
_cell.angle_alpha   90.00
_cell.angle_beta   90.00
_cell.angle_gamma   90.00
#
_symmetry.space_group_name_H-M   'P 1'
#
loop_
_entity.id
_entity.type
_entity.pdbx_description
1 polymer ?
#
loop_
_entity_poly.entity_id
_entity_poly.type
_entity_poly.pdbx_seq_one_letter_code
_entity_poly.pdbx_strand_id
1 'polypeptide(L)'
;MSAQALLEGLLELLLPRETVAGALRRLGARGGGKGGSKGGGRPSSPQRLDRLSGLADQMVARGNLGVYQETRERLAMRLKGLGSRTQGPPEPTPPPSLDMFAEEVAEGELETPTPTQKGEAELPGDGLVDVMWEYKWENTGDAELYGPFTSTQMQTWVNEGYFADGVYCRKLDPPGGQFYNSKRIDFDLYT
;
A
#
# COMPACT_ATOMS: atom_id res chain seq x y z
N MET A 1 22.05 -7.69 12.74
CA MET A 1 21.77 -7.59 11.29
C MET A 1 21.40 -6.15 10.97
N SER A 2 21.94 -5.54 9.91
CA SER A 2 21.46 -4.24 9.42
C SER A 2 20.13 -4.43 8.66
N ALA A 3 19.34 -3.36 8.48
CA ALA A 3 18.08 -3.46 7.72
C ALA A 3 18.34 -3.85 6.25
N GLN A 4 19.47 -3.39 5.70
CA GLN A 4 19.95 -3.76 4.36
C GLN A 4 20.24 -5.27 4.25
N ALA A 5 20.96 -5.85 5.22
CA ALA A 5 21.27 -7.28 5.22
C ALA A 5 20.02 -8.17 5.30
N LEU A 6 18.98 -7.73 6.01
CA LEU A 6 17.69 -8.44 6.07
C LEU A 6 16.97 -8.42 4.72
N LEU A 7 16.95 -7.26 4.06
CA LEU A 7 16.36 -7.10 2.72
C LEU A 7 17.08 -7.94 1.68
N GLU A 8 18.41 -7.94 1.68
CA GLU A 8 19.24 -8.79 0.80
C GLU A 8 18.95 -10.27 1.00
N GLY A 9 18.87 -10.73 2.26
CA GLY A 9 18.54 -12.11 2.59
C GLY A 9 17.14 -12.53 2.14
N LEU A 10 16.16 -11.63 2.24
CA LEU A 10 14.82 -11.87 1.67
C LEU A 10 14.89 -11.97 0.15
N LEU A 11 15.55 -11.02 -0.51
CA LEU A 11 15.72 -10.97 -1.96
C LEU A 11 16.35 -12.24 -2.52
N GLU A 12 17.27 -12.90 -1.80
CA GLU A 12 17.85 -14.17 -2.26
C GLU A 12 16.83 -15.33 -2.30
N LEU A 13 15.81 -15.29 -1.44
CA LEU A 13 14.84 -16.37 -1.25
C LEU A 13 13.53 -16.21 -2.04
N LEU A 14 13.21 -14.98 -2.50
CA LEU A 14 12.01 -14.66 -3.28
C LEU A 14 12.18 -14.88 -4.80
N LEU A 15 11.15 -15.38 -5.49
CA LEU A 15 11.08 -15.39 -6.96
C LEU A 15 10.69 -14.00 -7.53
N PRO A 16 10.92 -13.75 -8.83
CA PRO A 16 10.46 -12.53 -9.50
C PRO A 16 8.94 -12.35 -9.36
N ARG A 17 8.50 -11.12 -9.06
CA ARG A 17 7.08 -10.76 -8.85
C ARG A 17 6.35 -11.54 -7.76
N GLU A 18 7.08 -12.25 -6.89
CA GLU A 18 6.51 -12.98 -5.76
C GLU A 18 6.48 -12.10 -4.50
N THR A 19 5.44 -12.23 -3.67
CA THR A 19 5.36 -11.61 -2.35
C THR A 19 6.00 -12.50 -1.28
N VAL A 20 6.43 -11.93 -0.15
CA VAL A 20 6.98 -12.72 0.97
C VAL A 20 5.97 -13.77 1.46
N ALA A 21 4.70 -13.40 1.57
CA ALA A 21 3.62 -14.33 1.88
C ALA A 21 3.43 -15.42 0.79
N GLY A 22 3.57 -15.07 -0.49
CA GLY A 22 3.53 -16.01 -1.61
C GLY A 22 4.66 -17.04 -1.53
N ALA A 23 5.88 -16.59 -1.24
CA ALA A 23 7.04 -17.44 -1.08
C ALA A 23 6.90 -18.40 0.11
N LEU A 24 6.35 -17.93 1.24
CA LEU A 24 6.02 -18.78 2.39
C LEU A 24 4.95 -19.82 2.04
N ARG A 25 3.90 -19.43 1.31
CA ARG A 25 2.85 -20.35 0.87
C ARG A 25 3.40 -21.42 -0.09
N ARG A 26 4.24 -21.04 -1.05
CA ARG A 26 4.87 -21.96 -2.00
C ARG A 26 5.84 -22.93 -1.32
N LEU A 27 6.66 -22.44 -0.40
CA LEU A 27 7.61 -23.27 0.35
C LEU A 27 6.89 -24.16 1.38
N GLY A 28 5.78 -23.67 1.96
CA GLY A 28 4.97 -24.37 2.96
C GLY A 28 3.99 -25.39 2.39
N ALA A 29 3.42 -25.15 1.21
CA ALA A 29 2.50 -26.08 0.54
C ALA A 29 3.14 -27.44 0.21
N ARG A 30 4.48 -27.50 0.18
CA ARG A 30 5.24 -28.72 -0.12
C ARG A 30 5.65 -29.52 1.13
N GLY A 31 5.25 -29.06 2.33
CA GLY A 31 5.62 -29.67 3.62
C GLY A 31 4.55 -30.56 4.26
N GLY A 32 3.37 -30.73 3.64
CA GLY A 32 2.25 -31.51 4.21
C GLY A 32 2.37 -33.04 4.13
N GLY A 33 3.50 -33.57 3.65
CA GLY A 33 3.74 -35.01 3.52
C GLY A 33 4.53 -35.55 4.71
N LYS A 34 3.88 -36.36 5.54
CA LYS A 34 4.44 -37.12 6.65
C LYS A 34 5.69 -37.93 6.23
N GLY A 35 6.86 -37.62 6.81
CA GLY A 35 7.97 -38.56 6.99
C GLY A 35 9.35 -38.19 6.41
N GLY A 36 10.38 -38.24 7.27
CA GLY A 36 11.66 -38.89 6.91
C GLY A 36 12.91 -38.03 6.64
N SER A 37 13.89 -38.15 7.54
CA SER A 37 15.36 -38.20 7.33
C SER A 37 16.16 -37.06 6.65
N LYS A 38 17.03 -36.46 7.48
CA LYS A 38 18.50 -36.33 7.35
C LYS A 38 19.09 -36.55 5.94
N GLY A 39 19.72 -35.51 5.36
CA GLY A 39 20.63 -35.67 4.22
C GLY A 39 21.09 -34.37 3.54
N GLY A 40 22.37 -34.01 3.71
CA GLY A 40 23.26 -33.45 2.68
C GLY A 40 22.94 -32.11 2.01
N GLY A 41 23.62 -31.05 2.45
CA GLY A 41 24.28 -30.05 1.58
C GLY A 41 23.43 -29.05 0.77
N ARG A 42 22.10 -29.19 0.69
CA ARG A 42 21.23 -28.23 -0.01
C ARG A 42 20.08 -27.83 0.91
N PRO A 43 19.79 -26.53 1.10
CA PRO A 43 18.80 -26.13 2.09
C PRO A 43 17.43 -26.69 1.66
N SER A 44 16.94 -27.64 2.45
CA SER A 44 15.63 -28.27 2.24
C SER A 44 14.57 -27.18 2.17
N SER A 45 13.50 -27.38 1.39
CA SER A 45 12.35 -26.46 1.35
C SER A 45 11.89 -25.97 2.74
N PRO A 46 11.83 -26.80 3.80
CA PRO A 46 11.54 -26.33 5.16
C PRO A 46 12.60 -25.38 5.74
N GLN A 47 13.90 -25.61 5.51
CA GLN A 47 14.96 -24.73 6.02
C GLN A 47 14.96 -23.36 5.33
N ARG A 48 14.55 -23.29 4.06
CA ARG A 48 14.34 -22.02 3.36
C ARG A 48 13.11 -21.28 3.88
N LEU A 49 12.06 -22.01 4.25
CA LEU A 49 10.87 -21.44 4.89
C LEU A 49 11.22 -20.86 6.26
N ASP A 50 11.89 -21.62 7.12
CA ASP A 50 12.28 -21.17 8.46
C ASP A 50 13.18 -19.92 8.39
N ARG A 51 14.12 -19.89 7.43
CA ARG A 51 14.98 -18.71 7.18
C ARG A 51 14.18 -17.51 6.68
N LEU A 52 13.25 -17.72 5.74
CA LEU A 52 12.40 -16.65 5.19
C LEU A 52 11.50 -16.05 6.28
N SER A 53 10.87 -16.90 7.09
CA SER A 53 10.07 -16.48 8.25
C SER A 53 10.92 -15.69 9.24
N GLY A 54 12.07 -16.20 9.65
CA GLY A 54 12.93 -15.53 10.63
C GLY A 54 13.46 -14.18 10.16
N LEU A 55 13.72 -14.00 8.86
CA LEU A 55 14.09 -12.70 8.28
C LEU A 55 12.90 -11.73 8.25
N ALA A 56 11.71 -12.22 7.88
CA ALA A 56 10.49 -11.42 7.88
C ALA A 56 10.13 -10.93 9.30
N ASP A 57 10.20 -11.82 10.30
CA ASP A 57 9.92 -11.51 11.70
C ASP A 57 10.89 -10.44 12.25
N GLN A 58 12.18 -10.53 11.88
CA GLN A 58 13.17 -9.50 12.25
C GLN A 58 12.90 -8.14 11.59
N MET A 59 12.33 -8.12 10.39
CA MET A 59 11.92 -6.87 9.75
C MET A 59 10.67 -6.27 10.40
N VAL A 60 9.71 -7.11 10.79
CA VAL A 60 8.51 -6.69 11.53
C VAL A 60 8.89 -6.12 12.89
N ALA A 61 9.80 -6.77 13.61
CA ALA A 61 10.32 -6.29 14.90
C ALA A 61 11.00 -4.92 14.81
N ARG A 62 11.39 -4.48 13.62
CA ARG A 62 11.97 -3.14 13.33
C ARG A 62 10.94 -2.10 12.92
N GLY A 63 9.65 -2.44 12.91
CA GLY A 63 8.55 -1.53 12.54
C GLY A 63 8.08 -1.65 11.10
N ASN A 64 8.63 -2.56 10.29
CA ASN A 64 8.12 -2.80 8.94
C ASN A 64 7.00 -3.84 8.98
N LEU A 65 5.77 -3.39 9.26
CA LEU A 65 4.60 -4.27 9.46
C LEU A 65 4.08 -4.91 8.16
N GLY A 66 4.30 -4.27 7.01
CA GLY A 66 3.79 -4.70 5.70
C GLY A 66 4.68 -5.67 4.91
N VAL A 67 5.74 -6.22 5.52
CA VAL A 67 6.78 -6.98 4.80
C VAL A 67 6.23 -8.23 4.11
N TYR A 68 5.17 -8.83 4.67
CA TYR A 68 4.52 -10.00 4.09
C TYR A 68 3.83 -9.72 2.74
N GLN A 69 3.31 -8.50 2.56
CA GLN A 69 2.62 -8.07 1.34
C GLN A 69 3.59 -7.48 0.31
N GLU A 70 4.86 -7.27 0.67
CA GLU A 70 5.83 -6.69 -0.25
C GLU A 70 6.33 -7.70 -1.28
N THR A 71 6.38 -7.21 -2.52
CA THR A 71 6.99 -7.89 -3.67
C THR A 71 8.50 -7.77 -3.64
N ARG A 72 9.20 -8.74 -4.23
CA ARG A 72 10.66 -8.71 -4.45
C ARG A 72 11.17 -7.36 -4.96
N GLU A 73 10.48 -6.75 -5.93
CA GLU A 73 10.90 -5.49 -6.56
C GLU A 73 10.84 -4.31 -5.59
N ARG A 74 9.79 -4.26 -4.75
CA ARG A 74 9.61 -3.24 -3.73
C ARG A 74 10.69 -3.32 -2.65
N LEU A 75 11.04 -4.54 -2.23
CA LEU A 75 12.14 -4.78 -1.30
C LEU A 75 13.50 -4.35 -1.92
N ALA A 76 13.71 -4.59 -3.22
CA ALA A 76 14.91 -4.16 -3.94
C ALA A 76 15.01 -2.62 -4.05
N MET A 77 13.90 -1.94 -4.34
CA MET A 77 13.86 -0.48 -4.37
C MET A 77 14.20 0.12 -3.01
N ARG A 78 13.68 -0.45 -1.92
CA ARG A 78 14.00 -0.02 -0.56
C ARG A 78 15.47 -0.26 -0.20
N LEU A 79 16.03 -1.40 -0.61
CA LEU A 79 17.45 -1.68 -0.42
C LEU A 79 18.31 -0.63 -1.14
N LYS A 80 17.96 -0.27 -2.38
CA LYS A 80 18.64 0.79 -3.15
C LYS A 80 18.55 2.16 -2.45
N GLY A 81 17.37 2.51 -1.92
CA GLY A 81 17.16 3.77 -1.18
C GLY A 81 17.93 3.86 0.14
N LEU A 82 18.11 2.72 0.84
CA LEU A 82 18.96 2.66 2.03
C LEU A 82 20.46 2.69 1.68
N GLY A 83 20.88 2.08 0.57
CA GLY A 83 22.28 2.04 0.13
C GLY A 83 22.83 3.40 -0.33
N SER A 84 21.97 4.27 -0.86
CA SER A 84 22.32 5.63 -1.28
C SER A 84 22.57 6.62 -0.13
N ARG A 85 22.21 6.29 1.12
CA ARG A 85 22.42 7.17 2.29
C ARG A 85 23.81 7.02 2.95
N THR A 86 24.57 5.99 2.61
CA THR A 86 25.83 5.63 3.30
C THR A 86 27.12 5.97 2.54
N GLN A 87 27.06 6.77 1.46
CA GLN A 87 28.26 7.32 0.83
C GLN A 87 28.07 8.82 0.53
N GLY A 88 28.99 9.65 1.02
CA GLY A 88 29.25 11.02 0.55
C GLY A 88 30.76 11.31 0.65
N PRO A 89 31.31 12.50 0.28
CA PRO A 89 30.74 13.72 -0.38
C PRO A 89 31.66 14.24 -1.56
N PRO A 90 31.64 15.53 -2.02
CA PRO A 90 30.62 16.29 -2.78
C PRO A 90 31.12 16.88 -4.15
N GLU A 91 30.18 17.51 -4.89
CA GLU A 91 30.31 18.51 -5.99
C GLU A 91 30.49 18.08 -7.48
N PRO A 92 30.14 18.93 -8.49
CA PRO A 92 29.04 19.93 -8.58
C PRO A 92 28.26 19.93 -9.94
N THR A 93 27.21 20.78 -10.01
CA THR A 93 26.45 21.32 -11.18
C THR A 93 25.02 20.74 -11.45
N PRO A 94 24.05 21.56 -11.91
CA PRO A 94 23.11 22.38 -11.11
C PRO A 94 21.61 22.00 -11.35
N PRO A 95 20.61 22.65 -10.70
CA PRO A 95 19.30 22.03 -10.40
C PRO A 95 18.22 22.29 -11.46
N PRO A 96 17.21 21.40 -11.54
CA PRO A 96 15.82 21.87 -11.42
C PRO A 96 15.04 20.86 -10.55
N SER A 97 14.51 21.21 -9.39
CA SER A 97 13.50 22.24 -9.20
C SER A 97 13.43 22.54 -7.71
N LEU A 98 13.37 23.83 -7.39
CA LEU A 98 12.84 24.37 -6.16
C LEU A 98 11.56 23.61 -5.76
N ASP A 99 11.62 22.76 -4.74
CA ASP A 99 10.39 22.29 -4.09
C ASP A 99 9.86 23.47 -3.27
N MET A 100 8.77 24.05 -3.75
CA MET A 100 8.04 25.15 -3.14
C MET A 100 7.32 24.72 -1.84
N PHE A 101 7.59 23.51 -1.33
CA PHE A 101 7.03 22.92 -0.11
C PHE A 101 8.07 22.42 0.92
N ALA A 102 9.36 22.65 0.72
CA ALA A 102 10.35 22.38 1.76
C ALA A 102 10.39 23.55 2.80
N GLU A 103 9.25 23.81 3.45
CA GLU A 103 9.24 24.52 4.72
C GLU A 103 9.37 23.47 5.83
N GLU A 104 10.51 23.57 6.52
CA GLU A 104 10.84 22.92 7.78
C GLU A 104 9.79 23.30 8.84
N VAL A 105 8.73 22.50 9.00
CA VAL A 105 7.87 22.59 10.19
C VAL A 105 8.47 21.70 11.27
N ALA A 106 9.08 22.38 12.23
CA ALA A 106 9.68 21.83 13.43
C ALA A 106 8.70 20.97 14.24
N GLU A 107 9.26 19.95 14.87
CA GLU A 107 8.62 18.98 15.75
C GLU A 107 8.00 19.65 16.99
N GLY A 108 6.69 19.44 17.18
CA GLY A 108 5.99 19.71 18.44
C GLY A 108 4.48 19.76 18.20
N GLU A 109 3.72 18.89 18.87
CA GLU A 109 2.25 18.75 18.82
C GLU A 109 1.72 17.93 17.62
N LEU A 110 1.05 16.78 17.73
CA LEU A 110 0.38 16.07 18.83
C LEU A 110 0.27 14.57 18.50
N GLU A 111 0.60 13.75 19.50
CA GLU A 111 -0.14 12.59 20.03
C GLU A 111 -0.99 11.68 19.10
N THR A 112 -0.63 10.38 19.14
CA THR A 112 -1.35 9.13 18.77
C THR A 112 -2.86 9.07 19.11
N PRO A 113 -3.73 8.17 18.53
CA PRO A 113 -3.43 6.81 17.99
C PRO A 113 -4.22 6.32 16.74
N THR A 114 -3.60 5.36 16.01
CA THR A 114 -4.15 4.33 15.08
C THR A 114 -5.12 3.33 15.77
N PRO A 115 -5.73 2.25 15.15
CA PRO A 115 -5.77 1.75 13.74
C PRO A 115 -7.06 0.99 13.25
N THR A 116 -7.01 0.50 11.98
CA THR A 116 -7.56 -0.81 11.44
C THR A 116 -8.80 -0.72 10.51
N GLN A 117 -8.69 -0.76 9.17
CA GLN A 117 -8.38 -1.85 8.19
C GLN A 117 -9.58 -2.66 7.66
N LYS A 118 -9.83 -2.57 6.33
CA LYS A 118 -10.04 -3.66 5.34
C LYS A 118 -10.48 -3.02 4.00
N GLY A 119 -9.99 -3.37 2.82
CA GLY A 119 -9.06 -4.42 2.40
C GLY A 119 -8.72 -4.26 0.90
N GLU A 120 -7.67 -4.99 0.52
CA GLU A 120 -7.20 -5.41 -0.82
C GLU A 120 -7.97 -4.92 -2.06
N ALA A 121 -7.33 -4.14 -2.94
CA ALA A 121 -6.48 -4.54 -4.07
C ALA A 121 -7.28 -5.03 -5.29
N GLU A 122 -7.25 -4.27 -6.40
CA GLU A 122 -7.03 -4.76 -7.78
C GLU A 122 -6.54 -3.57 -8.64
N LEU A 123 -5.45 -3.77 -9.38
CA LEU A 123 -5.18 -3.06 -10.65
C LEU A 123 -5.18 -4.16 -11.70
N PRO A 124 -5.83 -3.95 -12.85
CA PRO A 124 -5.07 -3.38 -13.95
C PRO A 124 -5.88 -2.46 -14.87
N GLY A 125 -5.21 -1.47 -15.48
CA GLY A 125 -5.62 -0.96 -16.80
C GLY A 125 -5.69 0.55 -16.91
N ASP A 126 -4.94 1.06 -17.88
CA ASP A 126 -5.23 2.25 -18.69
C ASP A 126 -5.88 3.47 -18.02
N GLY A 127 -5.09 4.52 -17.79
CA GLY A 127 -5.48 5.90 -18.10
C GLY A 127 -6.73 6.51 -17.45
N LEU A 128 -7.42 5.82 -16.54
CA LEU A 128 -8.55 6.35 -15.80
C LEU A 128 -8.01 7.01 -14.54
N VAL A 129 -8.05 8.34 -14.54
CA VAL A 129 -7.93 9.13 -13.31
C VAL A 129 -8.87 8.52 -12.28
N ASP A 130 -8.33 8.03 -11.16
CA ASP A 130 -9.13 7.43 -10.09
C ASP A 130 -10.10 8.50 -9.58
N VAL A 131 -11.36 8.46 -10.03
CA VAL A 131 -12.34 9.51 -9.73
C VAL A 131 -12.80 9.32 -8.29
N MET A 132 -12.34 10.24 -7.46
CA MET A 132 -12.72 10.30 -6.05
C MET A 132 -13.91 11.23 -5.87
N TRP A 133 -14.87 10.79 -5.05
CA TRP A 133 -16.11 11.48 -4.78
C TRP A 133 -16.20 11.91 -3.32
N GLU A 134 -16.85 13.03 -3.10
CA GLU A 134 -17.34 13.44 -1.79
C GLU A 134 -18.84 13.71 -1.88
N TYR A 135 -19.57 13.46 -0.80
CA TYR A 135 -21.00 13.72 -0.73
C TYR A 135 -21.40 14.36 0.59
N LYS A 136 -22.55 15.02 0.56
CA LYS A 136 -23.25 15.55 1.74
C LYS A 136 -24.74 15.24 1.64
N TRP A 137 -25.38 15.08 2.78
CA TRP A 137 -26.82 14.77 2.84
C TRP A 137 -27.68 15.99 2.50
N GLU A 138 -27.28 17.18 2.94
CA GLU A 138 -27.99 18.43 2.70
C GLU A 138 -27.18 19.39 1.83
N ASN A 139 -27.86 20.18 0.99
CA ASN A 139 -27.21 21.20 0.15
C ASN A 139 -26.97 22.52 0.90
N THR A 140 -26.66 22.45 2.19
CA THR A 140 -26.26 23.59 3.02
C THR A 140 -24.73 23.68 3.07
N GLY A 141 -24.20 24.84 3.44
CA GLY A 141 -22.75 25.07 3.58
C GLY A 141 -22.17 24.45 4.85
N ASP A 142 -23.01 24.21 5.86
CA ASP A 142 -22.67 23.66 7.17
C ASP A 142 -22.84 22.13 7.25
N ALA A 143 -23.30 21.49 6.16
CA ALA A 143 -23.49 20.04 6.12
C ALA A 143 -22.14 19.30 6.06
N GLU A 144 -22.03 18.23 6.85
CA GLU A 144 -20.85 17.38 6.90
C GLU A 144 -20.53 16.78 5.52
N LEU A 145 -19.27 16.90 5.12
CA LEU A 145 -18.75 16.34 3.87
C LEU A 145 -18.11 14.99 4.13
N TYR A 146 -18.66 13.96 3.48
CA TYR A 146 -18.18 12.60 3.57
C TYR A 146 -17.40 12.26 2.31
N GLY A 147 -16.12 11.96 2.45
CA GLY A 147 -15.21 11.56 1.37
C GLY A 147 -13.77 11.49 1.88
N PRO A 148 -12.80 11.09 1.05
CA PRO A 148 -12.93 10.64 -0.34
C PRO A 148 -13.43 9.19 -0.46
N PHE A 149 -14.37 8.94 -1.38
CA PHE A 149 -14.84 7.58 -1.72
C PHE A 149 -14.63 7.29 -3.21
N THR A 150 -14.44 6.03 -3.56
CA THR A 150 -14.33 5.62 -4.97
C THR A 150 -15.70 5.53 -5.63
N SER A 151 -15.75 5.61 -6.96
CA SER A 151 -16.99 5.42 -7.74
C SER A 151 -17.67 4.09 -7.40
N THR A 152 -16.91 3.01 -7.23
CA THR A 152 -17.44 1.67 -6.88
C THR A 152 -18.12 1.65 -5.50
N GLN A 153 -17.54 2.35 -4.52
CA GLN A 153 -18.15 2.46 -3.18
C GLN A 153 -19.46 3.25 -3.23
N MET A 154 -19.47 4.39 -3.93
CA MET A 154 -20.67 5.20 -4.12
C MET A 154 -21.78 4.39 -4.82
N GLN A 155 -21.44 3.62 -5.86
CA GLN A 155 -22.39 2.77 -6.58
C GLN A 155 -22.98 1.68 -5.66
N THR A 156 -22.16 1.09 -4.78
CA THR A 156 -22.61 0.07 -3.83
C THR A 156 -23.69 0.63 -2.90
N TRP A 157 -23.48 1.84 -2.36
CA TRP A 157 -24.46 2.50 -1.50
C TRP A 157 -25.75 2.92 -2.23
N VAL A 158 -25.67 3.27 -3.51
CA VAL A 158 -26.86 3.47 -4.36
C VAL A 158 -27.63 2.15 -4.49
N ASN A 159 -26.93 1.06 -4.82
CA ASN A 159 -27.54 -0.27 -5.02
C ASN A 159 -28.17 -0.84 -3.74
N GLU A 160 -27.51 -0.61 -2.59
CA GLU A 160 -28.00 -1.02 -1.27
C GLU A 160 -29.11 -0.10 -0.73
N GLY A 161 -29.38 1.03 -1.39
CA GLY A 161 -30.46 1.94 -1.03
C GLY A 161 -30.15 2.91 0.10
N TYR A 162 -28.89 3.08 0.49
CA TYR A 162 -28.47 4.09 1.49
C TYR A 162 -28.80 5.52 1.02
N PHE A 163 -28.79 5.74 -0.30
CA PHE A 163 -29.14 7.01 -0.91
C PHE A 163 -30.57 7.01 -1.48
N ALA A 164 -31.54 6.45 -0.75
CA ALA A 164 -32.94 6.40 -1.17
C ALA A 164 -33.51 7.78 -1.53
N ASP A 165 -33.19 8.81 -0.74
CA ASP A 165 -33.59 10.20 -1.01
C ASP A 165 -32.65 10.93 -1.99
N GLY A 166 -31.46 10.35 -2.22
CA GLY A 166 -30.39 10.93 -3.01
C GLY A 166 -29.51 11.87 -2.18
N VAL A 167 -28.22 11.88 -2.46
CA VAL A 167 -27.23 12.73 -1.77
C VAL A 167 -26.61 13.72 -2.73
N TYR A 168 -26.07 14.81 -2.21
CA TYR A 168 -25.37 15.80 -3.01
C TYR A 168 -23.89 15.42 -3.11
N CYS A 169 -23.45 14.89 -4.25
CA CYS A 169 -22.09 14.46 -4.48
C CYS A 169 -21.37 15.30 -5.54
N ARG A 170 -20.05 15.38 -5.42
CA ARG A 170 -19.14 15.98 -6.41
C ARG A 170 -17.85 15.20 -6.49
N LYS A 171 -17.14 15.38 -7.61
CA LYS A 171 -15.78 14.85 -7.79
C LYS A 171 -14.79 15.78 -7.08
N LEU A 172 -13.73 15.20 -6.53
CA LEU A 172 -12.64 15.96 -5.89
C LEU A 172 -11.73 16.66 -6.90
N ASP A 173 -11.69 16.16 -8.15
CA ASP A 173 -10.94 16.76 -9.24
C ASP A 173 -11.89 17.16 -10.39
N PRO A 174 -11.97 18.46 -10.75
CA PRO A 174 -11.27 19.62 -10.17
C PRO A 174 -11.86 20.10 -8.82
N PRO A 175 -11.04 20.71 -7.94
CA PRO A 175 -11.49 21.17 -6.63
C PRO A 175 -12.51 22.31 -6.75
N GLY A 176 -13.56 22.26 -5.93
CA GLY A 176 -14.62 23.27 -5.93
C GLY A 176 -15.74 23.02 -6.95
N GLY A 177 -15.87 21.79 -7.45
CA GLY A 177 -16.99 21.39 -8.29
C GLY A 177 -18.36 21.63 -7.64
N GLN A 178 -19.37 21.86 -8.47
CA GLN A 178 -20.76 21.94 -8.02
C GLN A 178 -21.25 20.58 -7.53
N PHE A 179 -22.04 20.57 -6.45
CA PHE A 179 -22.71 19.36 -5.98
C PHE A 179 -23.91 19.02 -6.86
N TYR A 180 -23.98 17.77 -7.28
CA TYR A 180 -25.10 17.20 -8.03
C TYR A 180 -25.78 16.12 -7.20
N ASN A 181 -27.07 15.90 -7.42
CA ASN A 181 -27.77 14.81 -6.75
C ASN A 181 -27.29 13.46 -7.31
N SER A 182 -27.03 12.49 -6.44
CA SER A 182 -26.54 11.15 -6.78
C SER A 182 -27.47 10.40 -7.73
N LYS A 183 -28.79 10.67 -7.73
CA LYS A 183 -29.74 10.08 -8.69
C LYS A 183 -29.53 10.55 -10.13
N ARG A 184 -28.79 11.64 -10.34
CA ARG A 184 -28.46 12.19 -11.66
C ARG A 184 -27.06 11.80 -12.13
N ILE A 185 -26.30 11.11 -11.29
CA ILE A 185 -24.93 10.68 -11.56
C ILE A 185 -24.96 9.17 -11.73
N ASP A 186 -24.38 8.71 -12.84
CA ASP A 186 -24.12 7.30 -13.05
C ASP A 186 -22.66 7.02 -12.66
N PHE A 187 -22.46 6.35 -11.53
CA PHE A 187 -21.11 6.07 -11.03
C PHE A 187 -20.43 4.95 -11.81
N ASP A 188 -21.18 4.10 -12.52
CA ASP A 188 -20.68 2.99 -13.36
C ASP A 188 -19.84 3.51 -14.56
N LEU A 189 -20.08 4.76 -14.98
CA LEU A 189 -19.26 5.45 -15.98
C LEU A 189 -17.83 5.74 -15.51
N TYR A 190 -17.57 5.57 -14.20
CA TYR A 190 -16.32 5.90 -13.53
C TYR A 190 -15.76 4.72 -12.71
N THR A 191 -16.25 3.50 -12.95
CA THR A 191 -15.74 2.25 -12.35
C THR A 191 -14.94 1.41 -13.34
#